data_AF-A0A5E6MM27-F1
#
_entry.id   AF-A0A5E6MM27-F1
#
_cell.length_a   1.000
_cell.length_b   1.000
_cell.length_c   1.000
_cell.angle_alpha   90.00
_cell.angle_beta   90.00
_cell.angle_gamma   90.00
#
_symmetry.space_group_name_H-M   'P 1'
#
loop_
_entity.id
_entity.type
_entity.pdbx_description
1 polymer ?
#
loop_
_entity_poly.entity_id
_entity_poly.type
_entity_poly.pdbx_seq_one_letter_code
_entity_poly.pdbx_strand_id
1 'polypeptide(L)'
;MEKRTLLLASMVLLGIGLAASPLYSQERQADSSMQLHHMHAVINHAVEMAAEGSNLVMLGEMQMAPGTDELAAEHGKGAIREAKALVKRVMESKAMAELHKQGQKESREMAYTHKLAEAANAYIDLLAEMYSIK
;
A
#
# COMPACT_ATOMS: atom_id res chain seq x y z
N MET A 1 -14.48 4.13 -65.83
CA MET A 1 -14.45 3.17 -64.70
C MET A 1 -13.18 3.38 -63.88
N GLU A 2 -13.02 4.47 -63.09
CA GLU A 2 -11.76 4.63 -62.30
C GLU A 2 -11.88 5.41 -60.97
N LYS A 3 -13.09 5.75 -60.49
CA LYS A 3 -13.24 6.55 -59.25
C LYS A 3 -13.96 5.85 -58.09
N ARG A 4 -14.40 4.60 -58.27
CA ARG A 4 -15.17 3.85 -57.26
C ARG A 4 -14.35 2.80 -56.50
N THR A 5 -13.18 2.44 -57.01
CA THR A 5 -12.26 1.47 -56.38
C THR A 5 -11.36 2.08 -55.31
N LEU A 6 -11.18 3.40 -55.29
CA LEU A 6 -10.33 4.09 -54.30
C LEU A 6 -11.01 4.36 -52.95
N LEU A 7 -12.34 4.37 -52.87
CA LEU A 7 -13.06 4.64 -51.62
C LEU A 7 -13.10 3.43 -50.67
N LEU A 8 -13.08 2.21 -51.21
CA LEU A 8 -13.13 0.97 -50.41
C LEU A 8 -11.79 0.59 -49.76
N ALA A 9 -10.67 1.11 -50.26
CA ALA A 9 -9.35 0.86 -49.67
C ALA A 9 -9.09 1.69 -48.39
N SER A 10 -9.84 2.78 -48.16
CA SER A 10 -9.64 3.64 -46.98
C SER A 10 -10.30 3.13 -45.70
N MET A 11 -11.30 2.23 -45.80
CA MET A 11 -12.01 1.70 -44.63
C MET A 11 -11.32 0.50 -43.97
N VAL A 12 -10.34 -0.13 -44.61
CA VAL A 12 -9.61 -1.28 -44.04
C VAL A 12 -8.48 -0.85 -43.10
N LEU A 13 -7.92 0.35 -43.29
CA LEU A 13 -6.82 0.88 -42.46
C LEU A 13 -7.26 1.49 -41.13
N LEU A 14 -8.57 1.74 -40.93
CA LEU A 14 -9.12 2.23 -39.66
C LEU A 14 -9.43 1.12 -38.64
N GLY A 15 -9.42 -0.16 -39.05
CA GLY A 15 -9.75 -1.28 -38.16
C GLY A 15 -8.61 -1.78 -37.27
N ILE A 16 -7.34 -1.52 -37.63
CA ILE A 16 -6.18 -2.10 -36.93
C ILE A 16 -5.71 -1.20 -35.76
N GLY A 17 -6.01 0.10 -35.80
CA GLY A 17 -5.61 1.04 -34.74
C GLY A 17 -6.36 0.90 -33.41
N LEU A 18 -7.54 0.27 -33.40
CA LEU A 18 -8.41 0.16 -32.22
C LEU A 18 -8.08 -1.04 -31.30
N ALA A 19 -7.32 -2.03 -31.78
CA ALA A 19 -7.00 -3.24 -31.00
C ALA A 19 -5.69 -3.15 -30.20
N ALA A 20 -4.83 -2.16 -30.47
CA ALA A 20 -3.57 -1.98 -29.73
C ALA A 20 -3.77 -1.24 -28.39
N SER A 21 -4.80 -0.40 -28.27
CA SER A 21 -5.15 0.33 -27.05
C SER A 21 -5.51 -0.57 -25.85
N PRO A 22 -6.35 -1.63 -25.98
CA PRO A 22 -6.76 -2.44 -24.83
C PRO A 22 -5.60 -3.22 -24.18
N LEU A 23 -4.64 -3.71 -24.97
CA LEU A 23 -3.47 -4.45 -24.46
C LEU A 23 -2.57 -3.57 -23.57
N TYR A 24 -2.29 -2.34 -24.01
CA TYR A 24 -1.42 -1.43 -23.28
C TYR A 24 -2.08 -0.89 -21.99
N SER A 25 -3.39 -0.67 -22.00
CA SER A 25 -4.14 -0.31 -20.78
C SER A 25 -4.23 -1.47 -19.79
N GLN A 26 -4.37 -2.70 -20.27
CA GLN A 26 -4.51 -3.89 -19.43
C GLN A 26 -3.21 -4.21 -18.69
N GLU A 27 -2.05 -4.07 -19.34
CA GLU A 27 -0.74 -4.30 -18.71
C GLU A 27 -0.44 -3.25 -17.62
N ARG A 28 -0.72 -1.96 -17.87
CA ARG A 28 -0.57 -0.91 -16.85
C ARG A 28 -1.50 -1.10 -15.65
N GLN A 29 -2.73 -1.57 -15.88
CA GLN A 29 -3.67 -1.81 -14.79
C GLN A 29 -3.23 -3.00 -13.93
N ALA A 30 -2.70 -4.06 -14.54
CA ALA A 30 -2.13 -5.20 -13.82
C ALA A 30 -0.91 -4.79 -12.96
N ASP A 31 -0.01 -3.96 -13.50
CA ASP A 31 1.13 -3.42 -12.77
C ASP A 31 0.69 -2.54 -11.59
N SER A 32 -0.25 -1.62 -11.80
CA SER A 32 -0.80 -0.77 -10.74
C SER A 32 -1.46 -1.59 -9.62
N SER A 33 -2.18 -2.65 -9.98
CA SER A 33 -2.79 -3.57 -9.01
C SER A 33 -1.74 -4.31 -8.18
N MET A 34 -0.64 -4.75 -8.80
CA MET A 34 0.44 -5.43 -8.10
C MET A 34 1.18 -4.48 -7.15
N GLN A 35 1.43 -3.23 -7.57
CA GLN A 35 2.01 -2.21 -6.70
C GLN A 35 1.13 -1.96 -5.46
N LEU A 36 -0.18 -1.82 -5.64
CA LEU A 36 -1.11 -1.64 -4.52
C LEU A 36 -1.14 -2.87 -3.60
N HIS A 37 -1.10 -4.08 -4.17
CA HIS A 37 -1.02 -5.32 -3.39
C HIS A 37 0.23 -5.36 -2.50
N HIS A 38 1.41 -4.98 -3.02
CA HIS A 38 2.61 -4.88 -2.21
C HIS A 38 2.49 -3.82 -1.11
N MET A 39 1.84 -2.68 -1.38
CA MET A 39 1.56 -1.68 -0.34
C MET A 39 0.66 -2.26 0.76
N HIS A 40 -0.35 -3.06 0.43
CA HIS A 40 -1.19 -3.74 1.43
C HIS A 40 -0.37 -4.69 2.30
N ALA A 41 0.52 -5.47 1.70
CA ALA A 41 1.41 -6.38 2.44
C ALA A 41 2.29 -5.61 3.44
N VAL A 42 2.87 -4.47 3.02
CA VAL A 42 3.70 -3.64 3.90
C VAL A 42 2.88 -2.99 5.01
N ILE A 43 1.65 -2.53 4.73
CA ILE A 43 0.77 -1.96 5.77
C ILE A 43 0.36 -3.04 6.79
N ASN A 44 0.04 -4.26 6.34
CA ASN A 44 -0.24 -5.37 7.24
C ASN A 44 0.98 -5.73 8.09
N HIS A 45 2.17 -5.73 7.49
CA HIS A 45 3.40 -5.95 8.24
C HIS A 45 3.63 -4.90 9.33
N ALA A 46 3.25 -3.63 9.11
CA ALA A 46 3.29 -2.62 10.16
C ALA A 46 2.35 -2.97 11.33
N VAL A 47 1.15 -3.53 11.05
CA VAL A 47 0.23 -3.99 12.10
C VAL A 47 0.85 -5.14 12.90
N GLU A 48 1.47 -6.11 12.23
CA GLU A 48 2.20 -7.22 12.88
C GLU A 48 3.33 -6.69 13.78
N MET A 49 4.16 -5.77 13.27
CA MET A 49 5.24 -5.14 14.04
C MET A 49 4.72 -4.47 15.33
N ALA A 50 3.59 -3.77 15.25
CA ALA A 50 3.01 -3.13 16.43
C ALA A 50 2.45 -4.15 17.42
N ALA A 51 1.80 -5.21 16.94
CA ALA A 51 1.27 -6.30 17.77
C ALA A 51 2.40 -7.06 18.49
N GLU A 52 3.47 -7.41 17.77
CA GLU A 52 4.67 -8.03 18.35
C GLU A 52 5.36 -7.10 19.34
N GLY A 53 5.43 -5.81 19.00
CA GLY A 53 5.95 -4.78 19.91
C GLY A 53 5.16 -4.72 21.21
N SER A 54 3.82 -4.75 21.14
CA SER A 54 2.94 -4.81 22.30
C SER A 54 3.21 -6.05 23.17
N ASN A 55 3.39 -7.22 22.56
CA ASN A 55 3.72 -8.44 23.29
C ASN A 55 5.06 -8.31 24.05
N LEU A 56 6.06 -7.65 23.46
CA LEU A 56 7.34 -7.41 24.12
C LEU A 56 7.22 -6.45 25.30
N VAL A 57 6.37 -5.41 25.19
CA VAL A 57 6.09 -4.52 26.32
C VAL A 57 5.42 -5.29 27.46
N MET A 58 4.35 -6.04 27.16
CA MET A 58 3.67 -6.86 28.16
C MET A 58 4.62 -7.85 28.84
N LEU A 59 5.52 -8.50 28.07
CA LEU A 59 6.48 -9.44 28.61
C LEU A 59 7.48 -8.76 29.55
N GLY A 60 8.02 -7.60 29.17
CA GLY A 60 8.92 -6.83 30.03
C GLY A 60 8.25 -6.35 31.32
N GLU A 61 6.96 -6.01 31.26
CA GLU A 61 6.18 -5.60 32.42
C GLU A 61 5.91 -6.73 33.43
N MET A 62 6.12 -8.00 33.06
CA MET A 62 6.00 -9.13 33.98
C MET A 62 7.16 -9.21 34.99
N GLN A 63 8.25 -8.46 34.79
CA GLN A 63 9.38 -8.36 35.73
C GLN A 63 10.00 -9.72 36.12
N MET A 64 10.07 -10.65 35.17
CA MET A 64 10.57 -12.01 35.41
C MET A 64 12.08 -12.16 35.21
N ALA A 65 12.72 -11.23 34.50
CA ALA A 65 14.14 -11.30 34.12
C ALA A 65 14.81 -9.92 34.20
N PRO A 66 15.31 -9.52 35.40
CA PRO A 66 15.95 -8.23 35.62
C PRO A 66 17.07 -7.93 34.60
N GLY A 67 17.05 -6.72 34.04
CA GLY A 67 17.98 -6.28 32.99
C GLY A 67 17.56 -6.65 31.56
N THR A 68 16.79 -7.73 31.36
CA THR A 68 16.21 -8.09 30.06
C THR A 68 14.81 -7.50 29.88
N ASP A 69 14.05 -7.39 30.96
CA ASP A 69 12.69 -6.84 30.98
C ASP A 69 12.62 -5.41 30.41
N GLU A 70 13.53 -4.53 30.84
CA GLU A 70 13.62 -3.15 30.35
C GLU A 70 13.96 -3.07 28.86
N LEU A 71 14.86 -3.94 28.39
CA LEU A 71 15.22 -4.04 26.98
C LEU A 71 14.04 -4.54 26.14
N ALA A 72 13.29 -5.53 26.63
CA ALA A 72 12.10 -6.03 25.96
C ALA A 72 11.04 -4.92 25.84
N ALA A 73 10.76 -4.20 26.92
CA ALA A 73 9.80 -3.10 26.91
C ALA A 73 10.23 -1.96 25.97
N GLU A 74 11.50 -1.54 26.00
CA GLU A 74 11.99 -0.48 25.11
C GLU A 74 12.01 -0.91 23.64
N HIS A 75 12.38 -2.17 23.35
CA HIS A 75 12.31 -2.71 21.99
C HIS A 75 10.87 -2.77 21.48
N GLY A 76 9.93 -3.19 22.34
CA GLY A 76 8.51 -3.24 22.02
C GLY A 76 7.95 -1.86 21.68
N LYS A 77 8.26 -0.84 22.49
CA LYS A 77 7.89 0.56 22.20
C LYS A 77 8.53 1.06 20.91
N GLY A 78 9.78 0.67 20.64
CA GLY A 78 10.46 0.95 19.38
C GLY A 78 9.73 0.38 18.17
N ALA A 79 9.31 -0.88 18.23
CA ALA A 79 8.57 -1.55 17.16
C ALA A 79 7.23 -0.86 16.86
N ILE A 80 6.49 -0.43 17.89
CA ILE A 80 5.23 0.31 17.71
C ILE A 80 5.47 1.67 17.01
N ARG A 81 6.52 2.42 17.37
CA ARG A 81 6.89 3.67 16.66
C ARG A 81 7.27 3.41 15.21
N GLU A 82 8.08 2.39 14.95
CA GLU A 82 8.51 2.08 13.59
C GLU A 82 7.38 1.55 12.71
N ALA A 83 6.42 0.83 13.28
CA ALA A 83 5.19 0.45 12.61
C ALA A 83 4.44 1.69 12.10
N LYS A 84 4.24 2.70 12.96
CA LYS A 84 3.59 3.97 12.58
C LYS A 84 4.34 4.66 11.45
N ALA A 85 5.67 4.75 11.59
CA ALA A 85 6.53 5.35 10.57
C ALA A 85 6.48 4.58 9.25
N LEU A 86 6.36 3.25 9.28
CA LEU A 86 6.27 2.41 8.09
C LEU A 86 4.99 2.68 7.29
N VAL A 87 3.83 2.76 7.95
CA VAL A 87 2.57 3.14 7.30
C VAL A 87 2.70 4.51 6.62
N LYS A 88 3.26 5.51 7.34
CA LYS A 88 3.50 6.85 6.79
C LYS A 88 4.40 6.81 5.55
N ARG A 89 5.51 6.05 5.59
CA ARG A 89 6.44 5.90 4.45
C ARG A 89 5.78 5.31 3.22
N VAL A 90 4.86 4.34 3.38
CA VAL A 90 4.09 3.78 2.25
C VAL A 90 3.17 4.84 1.65
N MET A 91 2.40 5.54 2.48
CA MET A 91 1.39 6.51 2.02
C MET A 91 2.00 7.78 1.43
N GLU A 92 3.19 8.16 1.88
CA GLU A 92 3.96 9.31 1.35
C GLU A 92 4.98 8.90 0.28
N SER A 93 4.98 7.63 -0.14
CA SER A 93 5.95 7.14 -1.11
C SER A 93 5.78 7.78 -2.50
N LYS A 94 6.88 7.83 -3.25
CA LYS A 94 6.86 8.24 -4.67
C LYS A 94 5.93 7.34 -5.50
N ALA A 95 5.87 6.04 -5.19
CA ALA A 95 4.99 5.09 -5.85
C ALA A 95 3.51 5.42 -5.62
N MET A 96 3.11 5.73 -4.37
CA MET A 96 1.74 6.18 -4.08
C MET A 96 1.40 7.47 -4.84
N ALA A 97 2.31 8.45 -4.84
CA ALA A 97 2.12 9.69 -5.57
C ALA A 97 1.97 9.48 -7.09
N GLU A 98 2.69 8.51 -7.66
CA GLU A 98 2.62 8.20 -9.08
C GLU A 98 1.31 7.49 -9.45
N LEU A 99 0.87 6.52 -8.63
CA LEU A 99 -0.44 5.87 -8.80
C LEU A 99 -1.59 6.90 -8.78
N HIS A 100 -1.51 7.92 -7.92
CA HIS A 100 -2.48 9.02 -7.94
C HIS A 100 -2.48 9.83 -9.25
N LYS A 101 -1.32 10.08 -9.84
CA LYS A 101 -1.21 10.82 -11.12
C LYS A 101 -1.74 10.01 -12.30
N GLN A 102 -1.64 8.69 -12.24
CA GLN A 102 -2.08 7.77 -13.28
C GLN A 102 -3.61 7.57 -13.32
N GLY A 103 -4.37 8.35 -12.56
CA GLY A 103 -5.84 8.28 -12.55
C GLY A 103 -6.40 7.14 -11.71
N GLN A 104 -5.57 6.40 -10.96
CA GLN A 104 -6.03 5.35 -10.04
C GLN A 104 -6.71 5.91 -8.79
N LYS A 105 -6.85 7.24 -8.65
CA LYS A 105 -7.43 7.90 -7.48
C LYS A 105 -8.83 7.40 -7.13
N GLU A 106 -9.60 7.02 -8.14
CA GLU A 106 -10.98 6.52 -8.00
C GLU A 106 -11.08 4.99 -8.06
N SER A 107 -9.95 4.27 -8.19
CA SER A 107 -9.98 2.82 -8.21
C SER A 107 -10.37 2.27 -6.83
N ARG A 108 -11.07 1.13 -6.85
CA ARG A 108 -11.50 0.45 -5.61
C ARG A 108 -10.30 0.05 -4.76
N GLU A 109 -9.23 -0.40 -5.40
CA GLU A 109 -7.99 -0.83 -4.79
C GLU A 109 -7.29 0.34 -4.11
N MET A 110 -7.22 1.51 -4.76
CA MET A 110 -6.67 2.71 -4.17
C MET A 110 -7.46 3.15 -2.94
N ALA A 111 -8.79 3.23 -3.06
CA ALA A 111 -9.67 3.56 -1.93
C ALA A 111 -9.50 2.57 -0.77
N TYR A 112 -9.33 1.28 -1.07
CA TYR A 112 -9.03 0.27 -0.07
C TYR A 112 -7.65 0.49 0.58
N THR A 113 -6.62 0.83 -0.18
CA THR A 113 -5.29 1.15 0.38
C THR A 113 -5.35 2.28 1.42
N HIS A 114 -6.08 3.36 1.13
CA HIS A 114 -6.25 4.47 2.07
C HIS A 114 -7.00 4.04 3.34
N LYS A 115 -8.09 3.27 3.20
CA LYS A 115 -8.84 2.73 4.35
C LYS A 115 -8.01 1.77 5.18
N LEU A 116 -7.20 0.92 4.54
CA LEU A 116 -6.31 0.00 5.22
C LEU A 116 -5.26 0.75 6.03
N ALA A 117 -4.65 1.80 5.45
CA ALA A 117 -3.69 2.64 6.15
C ALA A 117 -4.33 3.41 7.32
N GLU A 118 -5.56 3.90 7.17
CA GLU A 118 -6.32 4.55 8.24
C GLU A 118 -6.59 3.58 9.40
N ALA A 119 -7.09 2.38 9.11
CA ALA A 119 -7.37 1.36 10.12
C ALA A 119 -6.08 0.89 10.82
N ALA A 120 -5.00 0.68 10.07
CA ALA A 120 -3.69 0.33 10.63
C ALA A 120 -3.17 1.44 11.55
N ASN A 121 -3.27 2.71 11.13
CA ASN A 121 -2.88 3.85 11.96
C ASN A 121 -3.70 3.91 13.26
N ALA A 122 -5.01 3.75 13.20
CA ALA A 122 -5.86 3.77 14.38
C ALA A 122 -5.50 2.63 15.35
N TYR A 123 -5.26 1.42 14.83
CA TYR A 123 -4.79 0.30 15.64
C TYR A 123 -3.45 0.59 16.33
N ILE A 124 -2.47 1.09 15.57
CA ILE A 124 -1.14 1.42 16.11
C ILE A 124 -1.23 2.55 17.14
N ASP A 125 -2.09 3.56 16.92
CA ASP A 125 -2.29 4.67 17.84
C ASP A 125 -2.86 4.20 19.19
N LEU A 126 -3.81 3.24 19.18
CA LEU A 126 -4.33 2.64 20.39
C LEU A 126 -3.24 1.91 21.18
N LEU A 127 -2.37 1.16 20.50
CA LEU A 127 -1.22 0.50 21.16
C LEU A 127 -0.21 1.52 21.69
N ALA A 128 0.04 2.60 20.94
CA ALA A 128 0.93 3.66 21.37
C ALA A 128 0.41 4.38 22.62
N GLU A 129 -0.89 4.69 22.65
CA GLU A 129 -1.57 5.31 23.80
C GLU A 129 -1.47 4.42 25.04
N MET A 130 -1.74 3.11 24.88
CA MET A 130 -1.69 2.13 25.98
C MET A 130 -0.32 2.13 26.69
N TYR A 131 0.78 2.33 25.94
CA TYR A 131 2.14 2.34 26.50
C TYR A 131 2.76 3.75 26.60
N SER A 132 1.96 4.81 26.47
CA SER A 132 2.41 6.21 26.53
C SER A 132 3.56 6.54 25.57
N ILE A 133 3.54 5.93 24.38
CA ILE A 133 4.51 6.16 23.31
C ILE A 133 4.14 7.45 22.58
N LYS A 134 5.14 8.32 22.34
CA LYS A 134 5.00 9.57 21.58
C LYS A 134 5.26 9.38 20.10
#